data_AF-A0A924D2V9-F1
#
_entry.id   AF-A0A924D2V9-F1
#
_cell.length_a   1.000
_cell.length_b   1.000
_cell.length_c   1.000
_cell.angle_alpha   90.00
_cell.angle_beta   90.00
_cell.angle_gamma   90.00
#
_symmetry.space_group_name_H-M   'P 1'
#
loop_
_entity.id
_entity.type
_entity.pdbx_description
1 polymer ?
#
loop_
_entity_poly.entity_id
_entity_poly.type
_entity_poly.pdbx_seq_one_letter_code
_entity_poly.pdbx_strand_id
1 'polypeptide(L)' 'FANPAITLARAMTDSFSGIRPADAPGFIAAQFAGALLAAACGGWLFGDKGAA' A
#
# COMPACT_ATOMS: atom_id res chain seq x y z
N PHE A 1 4.65 -6.75 -1.19
CA PHE A 1 5.07 -5.43 -0.67
C PHE A 1 4.02 -4.39 -1.05
N ALA A 2 3.67 -3.49 -0.14
CA ALA A 2 2.73 -2.40 -0.38
C ALA A 2 3.45 -1.15 -0.90
N ASN A 3 3.90 -1.20 -2.15
CA ASN A 3 4.43 -0.06 -2.89
C ASN A 3 3.74 0.10 -4.27
N PRO A 4 3.01 1.22 -4.51
CA PRO A 4 2.35 1.48 -5.79
C PRO A 4 3.31 1.48 -7.00
N ALA A 5 4.55 1.96 -6.85
CA ALA A 5 5.53 1.98 -7.94
C ALA A 5 5.96 0.56 -8.33
N ILE A 6 6.15 -0.34 -7.35
CA ILE A 6 6.43 -1.75 -7.61
C ILE A 6 5.22 -2.41 -8.27
N THR A 7 4.00 -2.08 -7.86
CA THR A 7 2.77 -2.60 -8.47
C THR A 7 2.69 -2.26 -9.96
N LEU A 8 3.02 -1.01 -10.31
CA LEU A 8 3.09 -0.58 -11.70
C LEU A 8 4.18 -1.33 -12.48
N ALA A 9 5.40 -1.41 -11.93
CA ALA A 9 6.50 -2.13 -12.56
C ALA A 9 6.13 -3.60 -12.84
N ARG A 10 5.50 -4.29 -11.87
CA ARG A 10 5.04 -5.67 -12.04
C ARG A 10 3.94 -5.80 -13.09
N ALA A 11 3.08 -4.79 -13.21
CA ALA A 11 2.00 -4.77 -14.20
C ALA A 11 2.51 -4.62 -15.65
N MET A 12 3.73 -4.13 -15.82
CA MET A 12 4.38 -3.96 -17.13
C MET A 12 5.20 -5.18 -17.57
N THR A 13 5.20 -6.27 -16.79
CA THR A 13 6.01 -7.46 -17.08
C THR A 13 5.16 -8.72 -17.06
N ASP A 14 5.41 -9.63 -18.00
CA ASP A 14 4.85 -10.97 -17.99
C ASP A 14 5.87 -11.94 -17.39
N SER A 15 5.81 -12.09 -16.06
CA SER A 15 6.72 -12.95 -15.30
C SER A 15 5.93 -13.75 -14.27
N PHE A 16 6.57 -14.71 -13.60
CA PHE A 16 6.00 -15.41 -12.43
C PHE A 16 5.47 -14.41 -11.37
N SER A 17 6.09 -13.24 -11.34
CA SER A 17 5.81 -12.12 -10.49
C SER A 17 5.11 -11.00 -11.29
N GLY A 18 4.28 -11.30 -12.28
CA GLY A 18 3.48 -10.30 -12.99
C GLY A 18 2.25 -9.85 -12.18
N ILE A 19 1.66 -8.71 -12.53
CA ILE A 19 0.30 -8.32 -12.12
C ILE A 19 -0.49 -8.04 -13.38
N ARG A 20 -1.74 -8.48 -13.49
CA ARG A 20 -2.55 -8.12 -14.66
C ARG A 20 -2.81 -6.61 -14.61
N PRO A 21 -2.62 -5.85 -15.70
CA PRO A 21 -2.81 -4.39 -15.67
C PRO A 21 -4.18 -3.94 -15.12
N ALA A 22 -5.23 -4.72 -15.40
CA ALA A 22 -6.58 -4.47 -14.90
C ALA A 22 -6.71 -4.58 -13.37
N ASP A 23 -5.87 -5.39 -12.72
CA ASP A 23 -5.89 -5.60 -11.28
C ASP A 23 -5.08 -4.52 -10.54
N ALA A 24 -4.12 -3.86 -11.23
CA ALA A 24 -3.19 -2.90 -10.63
C ALA A 24 -3.87 -1.74 -9.86
N PRO A 25 -4.94 -1.10 -10.38
CA PRO A 25 -5.66 -0.07 -9.62
C PRO A 25 -6.22 -0.59 -8.29
N GLY A 26 -6.73 -1.83 -8.26
CA GLY A 26 -7.24 -2.47 -7.06
C GLY A 26 -6.14 -2.72 -6.01
N PHE A 27 -4.99 -3.23 -6.45
CA PHE A 27 -3.83 -3.36 -5.57
C PHE A 27 -3.39 -2.01 -5.01
N ILE A 28 -3.29 -0.97 -5.83
CA ILE A 28 -2.86 0.37 -5.38
C ILE A 28 -3.84 0.96 -4.35
N ALA A 29 -5.14 0.83 -4.59
CA ALA A 29 -6.17 1.26 -3.65
C ALA A 29 -6.03 0.54 -2.29
N ALA A 30 -5.84 -0.77 -2.30
CA ALA A 30 -5.64 -1.55 -1.08
C ALA A 30 -4.36 -1.14 -0.33
N GLN A 31 -3.29 -0.77 -1.03
CA GLN A 31 -2.05 -0.30 -0.43
C GLN A 31 -2.24 1.04 0.28
N PHE A 32 -2.95 1.99 -0.33
CA PHE A 32 -3.29 3.24 0.34
C PHE A 32 -4.22 3.04 1.53
N ALA A 33 -5.23 2.16 1.41
CA ALA A 33 -6.09 1.81 2.52
C ALA A 33 -5.29 1.22 3.69
N GLY A 34 -4.37 0.29 3.41
CA GLY A 34 -3.45 -0.26 4.41
C GLY A 34 -2.55 0.80 5.05
N ALA A 35 -2.01 1.73 4.26
CA ALA A 35 -1.16 2.82 4.76
C ALA A 35 -1.94 3.76 5.71
N LEU A 36 -3.18 4.13 5.36
CA LEU A 36 -4.04 4.97 6.20
C LEU A 36 -4.41 4.26 7.50
N LEU A 37 -4.80 2.98 7.42
CA LEU A 37 -5.10 2.17 8.61
C LEU A 37 -3.87 2.02 9.51
N ALA A 38 -2.70 1.77 8.95
CA ALA A 38 -1.46 1.67 9.71
C ALA A 38 -1.10 3.00 10.39
N ALA A 39 -1.28 4.13 9.71
CA ALA A 39 -1.05 5.45 10.29
C ALA A 39 -2.02 5.75 11.45
N ALA A 40 -3.31 5.42 11.28
CA ALA A 40 -4.31 5.60 12.33
C ALA A 40 -4.05 4.69 13.55
N CYS A 41 -3.79 3.40 13.31
CA CYS A 41 -3.47 2.44 14.36
C CYS A 41 -2.16 2.79 15.07
N GLY A 42 -1.14 3.21 14.33
CA GLY A 42 0.13 3.66 14.90
C GLY A 42 -0.04 4.92 15.75
N GLY A 43 -0.80 5.90 15.25
CA GLY A 43 -1.15 7.10 16.00
C GLY A 43 -1.91 6.79 17.29
N TRP A 44 -2.86 5.85 17.27
CA TRP A 44 -3.55 5.40 18.47
C TRP A 44 -2.62 4.66 19.44
N LEU A 45 -1.79 3.74 18.93
CA LEU A 45 -0.92 2.90 19.75
C LEU A 45 0.20 3.69 20.43
N PHE A 46 0.75 4.69 19.75
CA PHE A 46 1.89 5.49 20.21
C PHE A 46 1.52 6.91 20.66
N GLY A 47 0.24 7.26 20.62
CA GLY A 47 -0.29 8.63 20.78
C GLY A 47 -0.19 9.26 22.17
N ASP A 48 0.48 8.64 23.14
CA ASP A 48 0.60 9.16 24.52
C ASP A 48 1.90 9.95 24.80
N LYS A 49 2.52 10.57 23.77
CA LYS A 49 3.65 11.51 23.96
C LYS A 49 3.64 12.70 23.01
N GLY A 50 2.66 13.59 23.19
CA GLY A 50 2.76 14.98 22.72
C GLY A 50 1.67 15.41 21.73
N ALA A 51 0.43 15.46 22.20
CA ALA A 51 -0.39 16.63 21.87
C ALA A 51 0.10 17.78 22.79
N ALA A 52 1.19 18.44 22.39
CA ALA A 52 1.70 19.67 22.97
C ALA A 52 1.63 20.76 21.90
#